data_AF-A0A561VG53-F1
#
_entry.id   AF-A0A561VG53-F1
#
_cell.length_a   1.000
_cell.length_b   1.000
_cell.length_c   1.000
_cell.angle_alpha   90.00
_cell.angle_beta   90.00
_cell.angle_gamma   90.00
#
_symmetry.space_group_name_H-M   'P 1'
#
loop_
_entity.id
_entity.type
_entity.pdbx_description
1 polymer ?
#
loop_
_entity_poly.entity_id
_entity_poly.type
_entity_poly.pdbx_seq_one_letter_code
_entity_poly.pdbx_strand_id
1 'polypeptide(L)'
;MTNAQRVDGAVADFGTGIDPAGLADDDLFRELGSLYRTRLQTLRHGPDAALENHFRRTAELETEYMARYPGREVDPERLTQEF
;
A
#
# COMPACT_ATOMS: atom_id res chain seq x y z
N MET A 1 29.34 20.66 -23.68
CA MET A 1 29.87 20.15 -22.40
C MET A 1 29.42 21.16 -21.34
N THR A 2 28.62 20.92 -20.33
CA THR A 2 27.89 19.76 -19.80
C THR A 2 26.78 20.35 -18.92
N ASN A 3 25.56 19.82 -19.06
CA ASN A 3 24.39 20.17 -18.26
C ASN A 3 24.62 19.92 -16.76
N ALA A 4 24.38 20.93 -15.93
CA ALA A 4 24.30 20.77 -14.48
C ALA A 4 22.83 20.57 -14.07
N GLN A 5 22.35 19.33 -14.21
CA GLN A 5 21.16 18.86 -13.50
C GLN A 5 21.66 18.12 -12.25
N ARG A 6 21.65 18.79 -11.09
CA ARG A 6 21.61 18.08 -9.80
C ARG A 6 20.20 18.26 -9.28
N VAL A 7 19.43 17.18 -9.34
CA VAL A 7 18.29 17.01 -8.45
C VAL A 7 18.82 16.28 -7.24
N ASP A 8 18.72 16.95 -6.10
CA ASP A 8 19.19 16.49 -4.80
C ASP A 8 18.56 15.14 -4.43
N GLY A 9 19.42 14.23 -3.98
CA GLY A 9 19.06 12.88 -3.61
C GLY A 9 18.11 12.86 -2.43
N ALA A 10 16.86 12.50 -2.71
CA ALA A 10 16.00 11.88 -1.70
C ALA A 10 16.65 10.56 -1.30
N VAL A 11 17.16 10.51 -0.07
CA VAL A 11 17.58 9.26 0.54
C VAL A 11 16.30 8.44 0.72
N ALA A 12 16.06 7.48 -0.18
CA ALA A 12 14.96 6.55 -0.06
C ALA A 12 15.24 5.65 1.14
N ASP A 13 14.58 5.93 2.25
CA ASP A 13 14.60 5.11 3.45
C ASP A 13 13.95 3.75 3.16
N PHE A 14 14.61 2.68 3.62
CA PHE A 14 14.45 1.30 3.16
C PHE A 14 13.24 0.61 3.81
N GLY A 15 12.05 1.10 3.49
CA GLY A 15 10.75 0.46 3.74
C GLY A 15 10.09 -0.11 2.47
N THR A 16 10.88 -0.53 1.49
CA THR A 16 10.55 -1.41 0.35
C THR A 16 9.29 -1.09 -0.52
N GLY A 17 8.83 0.15 -0.62
CA GLY A 17 7.74 0.54 -1.53
C GLY A 17 7.76 2.03 -1.90
N ILE A 18 7.16 2.40 -3.03
CA ILE A 18 6.95 3.80 -3.41
C ILE A 18 5.93 4.42 -2.44
N ASP A 19 6.04 5.70 -2.12
CA ASP A 19 5.01 6.37 -1.32
C ASP A 19 3.61 6.19 -1.97
N PRO A 20 2.57 5.76 -1.21
CA PRO A 20 1.26 5.50 -1.78
C PRO A 20 0.65 6.67 -2.55
N ALA A 21 0.87 7.91 -2.10
CA ALA A 21 0.33 9.10 -2.78
C ALA A 21 1.00 9.34 -4.15
N GLY A 22 2.18 8.76 -4.38
CA GLY A 22 2.87 8.77 -5.66
C GLY A 22 2.44 7.66 -6.64
N LEU A 23 1.61 6.71 -6.22
CA LEU A 23 1.18 5.60 -7.09
C LEU A 23 0.05 6.02 -8.03
N ALA A 24 0.10 5.53 -9.27
CA ALA A 24 -1.08 5.50 -10.13
C ALA A 24 -2.13 4.52 -9.56
N ASP A 25 -3.40 4.71 -9.88
CA ASP A 25 -4.48 3.88 -9.32
C ASP A 25 -4.31 2.39 -9.63
N ASP A 26 -3.94 2.04 -10.87
CA ASP A 26 -3.67 0.65 -11.26
C ASP A 26 -2.51 0.03 -10.45
N ASP A 27 -1.48 0.82 -10.15
CA ASP A 27 -0.34 0.36 -9.34
C ASP A 27 -0.73 0.19 -7.88
N LEU A 28 -1.55 1.10 -7.33
CA LEU A 28 -2.12 0.98 -5.99
C LEU A 28 -2.92 -0.32 -5.84
N PHE A 29 -3.83 -0.62 -6.78
CA PHE A 29 -4.62 -1.85 -6.74
C PHE A 29 -3.76 -3.10 -6.94
N ARG A 30 -2.75 -3.03 -7.82
CA ARG A 30 -1.81 -4.13 -8.04
C ARG A 30 -1.01 -4.45 -6.76
N GLU A 31 -0.54 -3.42 -6.06
CA GLU A 31 0.21 -3.60 -4.81
C GLU A 31 -0.66 -4.16 -3.69
N LEU A 32 -1.87 -3.60 -3.49
CA LEU A 32 -2.85 -4.13 -2.53
C LEU A 32 -3.16 -5.61 -2.81
N GLY A 33 -3.45 -5.94 -4.07
CA GLY A 33 -3.69 -7.32 -4.49
C GLY A 33 -2.51 -8.24 -4.21
N SER A 34 -1.27 -7.77 -4.42
CA SER A 34 -0.08 -8.54 -4.09
C SER A 34 0.04 -8.82 -2.58
N LEU A 35 -0.16 -7.80 -1.74
CA LEU A 35 -0.09 -7.95 -0.28
C LEU A 35 -1.16 -8.90 0.26
N TYR A 36 -2.40 -8.77 -0.22
CA TYR A 36 -3.50 -9.61 0.26
C TYR A 36 -3.31 -11.08 -0.10
N ARG A 37 -2.74 -11.38 -1.28
CA ARG A 37 -2.46 -12.77 -1.68
C ARG A 37 -1.51 -13.49 -0.73
N THR A 38 -0.53 -12.79 -0.16
CA THR A 38 0.49 -13.41 0.70
C THR A 38 0.27 -13.18 2.20
N ARG A 39 -0.65 -12.29 2.58
CA ARG A 39 -0.84 -11.83 3.97
C ARG A 39 -0.99 -12.96 4.99
N LEU A 40 -1.84 -13.95 4.72
CA LEU A 40 -2.06 -15.05 5.66
C LEU A 40 -0.81 -15.92 5.83
N GLN A 41 -0.06 -16.14 4.75
CA GLN A 41 1.19 -16.90 4.80
C GLN A 41 2.26 -16.15 5.59
N THR A 42 2.44 -14.85 5.34
CA THR A 42 3.36 -14.00 6.12
C THR A 42 2.97 -13.97 7.60
N LEU A 43 1.67 -13.86 7.92
CA LEU A 43 1.19 -13.83 9.30
C LEU A 43 1.52 -15.12 10.06
N ARG A 44 1.37 -16.28 9.44
CA ARG A 44 1.56 -17.57 10.12
C ARG A 44 3.00 -18.05 10.13
N HIS A 45 3.78 -17.68 9.11
CA HIS A 45 5.04 -18.36 8.78
C HIS A 45 6.16 -17.40 8.40
N GLY A 46 5.88 -16.10 8.27
CA GLY A 46 6.90 -15.11 7.96
C GLY A 46 7.76 -14.77 9.18
N PRO A 47 9.00 -14.31 8.97
CA PRO A 47 9.79 -13.73 10.04
C PRO A 47 9.15 -12.42 10.52
N ASP A 48 9.43 -12.02 11.77
CA ASP A 48 8.83 -10.84 12.40
C ASP A 48 9.00 -9.56 11.55
N ALA A 49 10.18 -9.36 10.97
CA ALA A 49 10.45 -8.21 10.10
C ALA A 49 9.57 -8.18 8.84
N ALA A 50 9.27 -9.35 8.25
CA ALA A 50 8.37 -9.41 7.09
C ALA A 50 6.92 -9.13 7.51
N LEU A 51 6.51 -9.63 8.67
CA LEU A 51 5.18 -9.37 9.21
C LEU A 51 4.99 -7.88 9.54
N GLU A 52 5.97 -7.24 10.20
CA GLU A 52 5.97 -5.81 10.49
C GLU A 52 5.86 -4.98 9.21
N ASN A 53 6.67 -5.33 8.19
CA ASN A 53 6.60 -4.66 6.90
C ASN A 53 5.22 -4.81 6.24
N HIS A 54 4.61 -6.01 6.30
CA HIS A 54 3.26 -6.24 5.81
C HIS A 54 2.23 -5.40 6.58
N PHE A 55 2.32 -5.30 7.91
CA PHE A 55 1.40 -4.49 8.70
C PHE A 55 1.45 -3.02 8.26
N ARG A 56 2.66 -2.45 8.24
CA ARG A 56 2.87 -1.07 7.84
C ARG A 56 2.37 -0.81 6.42
N ARG A 57 2.82 -1.62 5.45
CA ARG A 57 2.52 -1.38 4.03
C ARG A 57 1.05 -1.55 3.70
N THR A 58 0.36 -2.52 4.31
CA THR A 58 -1.08 -2.67 4.14
C THR A 58 -1.83 -1.44 4.66
N ALA A 59 -1.48 -0.95 5.85
CA ALA A 59 -2.13 0.23 6.42
C ALA A 59 -1.89 1.50 5.57
N GLU A 60 -0.67 1.71 5.07
CA GLU A 60 -0.32 2.81 4.17
C GLU A 60 -1.18 2.81 2.90
N LEU A 61 -1.25 1.68 2.19
CA LEU A 61 -1.99 1.58 0.93
C LEU A 61 -3.51 1.61 1.12
N GLU A 62 -4.03 1.01 2.20
CA GLU A 62 -5.46 1.08 2.52
C GLU A 62 -5.89 2.50 2.89
N THR A 63 -5.05 3.25 3.60
CA THR A 63 -5.30 4.66 3.92
C THR A 63 -5.39 5.48 2.64
N GLU A 64 -4.45 5.29 1.72
CA GLU A 64 -4.46 5.99 0.42
C GLU A 64 -5.70 5.63 -0.40
N TYR A 65 -6.09 4.35 -0.44
CA TYR A 65 -7.31 3.92 -1.09
C TYR A 65 -8.54 4.63 -0.50
N MET A 66 -8.67 4.71 0.83
CA MET A 66 -9.79 5.42 1.46
C MET A 66 -9.77 6.93 1.17
N ALA A 67 -8.60 7.54 1.06
CA ALA A 67 -8.44 8.95 0.70
C ALA A 67 -8.89 9.24 -0.73
N ARG A 68 -8.57 8.35 -1.69
CA ARG A 68 -8.98 8.47 -3.10
C ARG A 68 -10.45 8.13 -3.33
N TYR A 69 -10.99 7.18 -2.56
CA TYR A 69 -12.34 6.66 -2.74
C TYR A 69 -13.19 6.79 -1.46
N PRO A 70 -13.46 8.03 -0.99
CA PRO A 70 -14.25 8.24 0.23
C PRO A 70 -15.70 7.74 0.12
N GLY A 71 -16.23 7.65 -1.11
CA GLY A 71 -17.54 7.08 -1.43
C GLY A 71 -17.46 5.72 -2.11
N ARG A 72 -16.44 4.90 -1.79
CA ARG A 72 -16.23 3.58 -2.41
C ARG A 72 -17.50 2.73 -2.42
N GLU A 73 -17.61 1.89 -3.44
CA GLU A 73 -18.70 0.93 -3.54
C GLU A 73 -18.69 0.00 -2.33
N VAL A 74 -19.82 -0.04 -1.63
CA VAL A 74 -20.10 -1.00 -0.58
C VAL A 74 -21.20 -1.89 -1.11
N ASP A 75 -20.91 -3.18 -1.20
CA ASP A 75 -21.89 -4.17 -1.61
C ASP A 75 -23.09 -4.15 -0.64
N PRO A 76 -24.30 -3.80 -1.11
CA PRO A 76 -25.46 -3.67 -0.25
C PRO A 76 -25.90 -5.01 0.35
N GLU A 77 -25.58 -6.15 -0.27
CA GLU A 77 -25.86 -7.48 0.30
C GLU A 77 -24.93 -7.78 1.49
N ARG A 78 -23.78 -7.12 1.58
CA ARG A 78 -22.86 -7.20 2.73
C ARG A 78 -23.23 -6.26 3.88
N LEU A 79 -24.22 -5.39 3.69
CA LEU A 79 -24.81 -4.57 4.76
C LEU A 79 -25.83 -5.42 5.53
N THR A 80 -25.35 -6.48 6.21
CA THR A 80 -26.22 -7.32 7.01
C THR A 80 -26.49 -6.65 8.36
N GLN A 81 -27.53 -5.82 8.39
CA GLN A 81 -28.18 -5.29 9.60
C GLN A 81 -27.33 -4.30 10.43
N GLU A 82 -28.04 -3.52 11.24
CA GLU A 82 -27.63 -2.26 11.88
C GLU A 82 -26.31 -2.33 12.66
N PHE A 83 -25.42 -1.36 12.45
CA PHE A 83 -24.15 -1.17 13.16
C PHE A 83 -24.36 -0.40 14.48
#